data_AF-A0A7Y3KIE2-F1
#
_entry.id   AF-A0A7Y3KIE2-F1
#
_cell.length_a   1.000
_cell.length_b   1.000
_cell.length_c   1.000
_cell.angle_alpha   90.00
_cell.angle_beta   90.00
_cell.angle_gamma   90.00
#
_symmetry.space_group_name_H-M   'P 1'
#
loop_
_entity.id
_entity.type
_entity.pdbx_description
1 polymer ?
#
loop_
_entity_poly.entity_id
_entity_poly.type
_entity_poly.pdbx_seq_one_letter_code
_entity_poly.pdbx_strand_id
1 'polypeptide(L)'
;RMAEKFAPLPPPESRTDDNTTILVHCWRGGMRSAGMAQLLGWWGYKVITLKGGYKSFRRMALGSFLQKRTIRVLGGSTGSGKTAILEELGKKGATVLDLERLANHKGSAFGSLGEQAQPTQEMFENETAVRLLKVPPDQMLWVEDESQNIGKRIIPNAFFEQMRTAEVCYVQIPAELRIEYLTREYGKFSKEELIRSIEKIWKRVGPQHAKAAITAIRNGDIKKACEICLVYYDKSYAHGMAKRQAASVLKKPFMHMNPEAIARELLQ
;
A
#
# COMPACT_ATOMS: atom_id res chain seq x y z
N ARG A 1 -34.82 47.10 28.21
CA ARG A 1 -33.35 46.92 28.02
C ARG A 1 -33.13 45.55 27.38
N MET A 2 -32.65 45.48 26.14
CA MET A 2 -32.49 44.22 25.37
C MET A 2 -31.38 43.28 25.87
N ALA A 3 -30.65 43.66 26.92
CA ALA A 3 -29.49 42.93 27.43
C ALA A 3 -29.82 41.65 28.24
N GLU A 4 -31.07 41.46 28.66
CA GLU A 4 -31.48 40.30 29.49
C GLU A 4 -31.89 39.06 28.66
N LYS A 5 -31.95 39.16 27.32
CA LYS A 5 -32.33 38.03 26.43
C LYS A 5 -31.15 37.16 25.98
N PHE A 6 -29.93 37.47 26.40
CA PHE A 6 -28.74 36.68 26.09
C PHE A 6 -28.07 36.24 27.39
N ALA A 7 -28.77 35.46 28.20
CA ALA A 7 -28.07 34.64 29.19
C ALA A 7 -27.10 33.73 28.41
N PRO A 8 -25.80 33.71 28.72
CA PRO A 8 -24.89 32.75 28.11
C PRO A 8 -25.48 31.36 28.36
N LEU A 9 -25.56 30.55 27.30
CA LEU A 9 -25.97 29.16 27.44
C LEU A 9 -25.15 28.55 28.59
N PRO A 10 -25.79 27.82 29.53
CA PRO A 10 -25.04 27.13 30.57
C PRO A 10 -23.97 26.28 29.88
N PRO A 11 -22.75 26.21 30.42
CA PRO A 11 -21.75 25.33 29.85
C PRO A 11 -22.37 23.93 29.73
N PRO A 12 -22.14 23.23 28.61
CA PRO A 12 -22.60 21.85 28.47
C PRO A 12 -22.22 21.05 29.71
N GLU A 13 -23.10 20.17 30.15
CA GLU A 13 -22.75 19.17 31.16
C GLU A 13 -21.44 18.50 30.74
N SER A 14 -20.43 18.63 31.59
CA SER A 14 -19.05 18.22 31.32
C SER A 14 -19.03 16.76 30.90
N ARG A 15 -18.71 16.51 29.63
CA ARG A 15 -18.60 15.15 29.12
C ARG A 15 -17.30 14.53 29.63
N THR A 16 -17.47 13.43 30.35
CA THR A 16 -16.51 12.64 31.11
C THR A 16 -15.65 11.72 30.22
N ASP A 17 -14.88 12.28 29.29
CA ASP A 17 -13.83 11.54 28.59
C ASP A 17 -12.54 12.38 28.59
N ASP A 18 -11.87 12.43 29.74
CA ASP A 18 -10.69 13.25 30.06
C ASP A 18 -9.46 13.00 29.15
N ASN A 19 -9.56 12.10 28.18
CA ASN A 19 -8.41 11.69 27.35
C ASN A 19 -8.56 11.93 25.85
N THR A 20 -9.68 12.51 25.38
CA THR A 20 -9.86 12.78 23.94
C THR A 20 -9.16 14.08 23.53
N THR A 21 -8.05 13.97 22.80
CA THR A 21 -7.40 15.13 22.16
C THR A 21 -7.94 15.34 20.74
N ILE A 22 -8.52 16.50 20.46
CA ILE A 22 -9.05 16.86 19.13
C ILE A 22 -7.97 17.63 18.34
N LEU A 23 -7.68 17.18 17.11
CA LEU A 23 -6.87 17.94 16.16
C LEU A 23 -7.76 18.78 15.25
N VAL A 24 -7.61 20.09 15.29
CA VAL A 24 -8.31 21.03 14.40
C VAL A 24 -7.33 21.63 13.39
N HIS A 25 -7.70 21.64 12.11
CA HIS A 25 -6.92 22.31 11.09
C HIS A 25 -7.80 23.02 10.06
N CYS A 26 -7.21 23.99 9.38
CA CYS A 26 -7.74 24.55 8.14
C CYS A 26 -6.63 24.57 7.08
N TRP A 27 -6.95 25.01 5.86
CA TRP A 27 -6.00 24.96 4.74
C TRP A 27 -4.66 25.64 5.04
N ARG A 28 -4.66 26.82 5.68
CA ARG A 28 -3.43 27.62 5.94
C ARG A 28 -3.11 27.83 7.42
N GLY A 29 -3.89 27.22 8.32
CA GLY A 29 -3.82 27.50 9.75
C GLY A 29 -4.30 28.92 10.08
N GLY A 30 -3.85 29.44 11.22
CA GLY A 30 -4.17 30.77 11.70
C GLY A 30 -5.55 30.87 12.35
N MET A 31 -6.17 32.05 12.27
CA MET A 31 -7.37 32.40 13.04
C MET A 31 -8.57 31.47 12.83
N ARG A 32 -8.74 30.86 11.65
CA ARG A 32 -9.85 29.94 11.38
C ARG A 32 -9.82 28.69 12.24
N SER A 33 -8.67 28.00 12.26
CA SER A 33 -8.47 26.83 13.11
C SER A 33 -8.34 27.21 14.59
N ALA A 34 -7.76 28.38 14.88
CA ALA A 34 -7.62 28.87 16.26
C ALA A 34 -8.97 29.18 16.91
N GLY A 35 -9.89 29.84 16.19
CA GLY A 35 -11.24 30.14 16.70
C GLY A 35 -12.04 28.88 16.99
N MET A 36 -11.99 27.88 16.09
CA MET A 36 -12.64 26.59 16.34
C MET A 36 -11.98 25.84 17.51
N ALA A 37 -10.65 25.89 17.63
CA ALA A 37 -9.96 25.26 18.75
C ALA A 37 -10.29 25.92 20.10
N GLN A 38 -10.43 27.24 20.14
CA GLN A 38 -10.89 27.97 21.33
C GLN A 38 -12.32 27.60 21.70
N LEU A 39 -13.24 27.57 20.72
CA LEU A 39 -14.62 27.16 20.94
C LEU A 39 -14.67 25.76 21.56
N LEU A 40 -14.01 24.77 20.96
CA LEU A 40 -13.96 23.41 21.51
C LEU A 40 -13.27 23.36 22.88
N GLY A 41 -12.25 24.19 23.11
CA GLY A 41 -11.61 24.34 24.41
C GLY A 41 -12.56 24.84 25.51
N TRP A 42 -13.46 25.78 25.19
CA TRP A 42 -14.50 26.23 26.13
C TRP A 42 -15.49 25.13 26.51
N TRP A 43 -15.63 24.11 25.67
CA TRP A 43 -16.47 22.93 25.92
C TRP A 43 -15.70 21.80 26.62
N GLY A 44 -14.49 22.09 27.12
CA GLY A 44 -13.69 21.15 27.93
C GLY A 44 -12.78 20.21 27.15
N TYR A 45 -12.72 20.32 25.81
CA TYR A 45 -11.85 19.45 25.02
C TYR A 45 -10.39 19.89 25.06
N LYS A 46 -9.47 18.93 25.12
CA LYS A 46 -8.06 19.17 24.80
C LYS A 46 -7.93 19.30 23.29
N VAL A 47 -7.59 20.50 22.80
CA VAL A 47 -7.52 20.76 21.36
C VAL A 47 -6.11 21.17 20.94
N ILE A 48 -5.61 20.54 19.88
CA ILE A 48 -4.36 20.91 19.22
C ILE A 48 -4.66 21.43 17.80
N THR A 49 -3.83 22.34 17.30
CA THR A 49 -3.95 22.84 15.92
C THR A 49 -2.74 22.49 15.08
N LEU A 50 -2.96 22.22 13.80
CA LEU A 50 -1.87 21.99 12.86
C LEU A 50 -1.18 23.32 12.51
N LYS A 51 0.04 23.52 13.00
CA LYS A 51 0.85 24.72 12.71
C LYS A 51 1.06 24.85 11.19
N GLY A 52 0.75 26.04 10.65
CA GLY A 52 0.81 26.32 9.21
C GLY A 52 -0.31 25.68 8.38
N GLY A 53 -1.23 24.95 9.01
CA GLY A 53 -2.36 24.28 8.37
C GLY A 53 -1.98 23.13 7.44
N TYR A 54 -3.00 22.62 6.75
CA TYR A 54 -2.85 21.46 5.88
C TYR A 54 -1.87 21.70 4.72
N LYS A 55 -1.79 22.93 4.18
CA LYS A 55 -0.81 23.29 3.16
C LYS A 55 0.63 23.10 3.62
N SER A 56 0.94 23.42 4.88
CA SER A 56 2.27 23.22 5.45
C SER A 56 2.58 21.73 5.57
N PHE A 57 1.63 20.95 6.11
CA PHE A 57 1.73 19.50 6.16
C PHE A 57 1.94 18.88 4.78
N ARG A 58 1.16 19.28 3.76
CA ARG A 58 1.29 18.76 2.40
C ARG A 58 2.65 19.06 1.79
N ARG A 59 3.22 20.25 2.01
CA ARG A 59 4.59 20.56 1.56
C ARG A 59 5.61 19.64 2.21
N MET A 60 5.48 19.41 3.51
CA MET A 60 6.38 18.54 4.27
C MET A 60 6.23 17.07 3.83
N ALA A 61 4.99 16.60 3.64
CA ALA A 61 4.68 15.27 3.13
C ALA A 61 5.29 15.02 1.74
N LEU A 62 5.07 15.94 0.80
CA LEU A 62 5.65 15.85 -0.54
C LEU A 62 7.18 15.94 -0.52
N GLY A 63 7.74 16.75 0.38
CA GLY A 63 9.19 16.84 0.58
C GLY A 63 9.81 15.53 1.09
N SER A 64 9.06 14.69 1.80
CA SER A 64 9.57 13.41 2.33
C SER A 64 9.98 12.41 1.24
N PHE A 65 9.37 12.49 0.05
CA PHE A 65 9.69 11.64 -1.11
C PHE A 65 10.99 12.04 -1.82
N LEU A 66 11.47 13.27 -1.60
CA LEU A 66 12.72 13.77 -2.15
C LEU A 66 13.94 13.38 -1.29
N GLN A 67 13.71 12.99 -0.04
CA GLN A 67 14.79 12.56 0.86
C GLN A 67 15.38 11.25 0.33
N LYS A 68 16.71 11.20 0.24
CA LYS A 68 17.43 9.98 -0.15
C LYS A 68 17.27 8.93 0.94
N ARG A 69 17.02 7.69 0.54
CA ARG A 69 16.85 6.55 1.45
C ARG A 69 17.67 5.35 0.99
N THR A 70 18.13 4.57 1.95
CA THR A 70 18.71 3.25 1.71
C THR A 70 17.57 2.26 1.49
N ILE A 71 17.14 2.10 0.24
CA ILE A 71 16.02 1.23 -0.13
C ILE A 71 16.53 -0.16 -0.51
N ARG A 72 15.82 -1.19 -0.05
CA ARG A 72 15.92 -2.56 -0.56
C ARG A 72 14.56 -3.01 -1.05
N VAL A 73 14.49 -3.52 -2.28
CA VAL A 73 13.25 -3.91 -2.93
C VAL A 73 13.06 -5.41 -2.77
N LEU A 74 11.89 -5.83 -2.26
CA LEU A 74 11.49 -7.23 -2.30
C LEU A 74 10.83 -7.55 -3.66
N GLY A 75 11.61 -8.18 -4.53
CA GLY A 75 11.17 -8.69 -5.82
C GLY A 75 10.67 -10.14 -5.75
N GLY A 76 9.88 -10.53 -6.74
CA GLY A 76 9.36 -11.90 -6.83
C GLY A 76 8.19 -11.98 -7.81
N SER A 77 8.13 -13.08 -8.57
CA SER A 77 7.02 -13.38 -9.47
C SER A 77 5.65 -13.31 -8.77
N THR A 78 4.58 -13.12 -9.53
CA THR A 78 3.21 -13.19 -9.02
C THR A 78 2.98 -14.53 -8.32
N GLY A 79 2.36 -14.48 -7.14
CA GLY A 79 2.12 -15.67 -6.31
C GLY A 79 3.30 -16.10 -5.44
N SER A 80 4.39 -15.33 -5.35
CA SER A 80 5.55 -15.67 -4.49
C SER A 80 5.38 -15.32 -3.01
N GLY A 81 4.20 -14.85 -2.58
CA GLY A 81 3.92 -14.54 -1.17
C GLY A 81 4.60 -13.28 -0.62
N LYS A 82 4.96 -12.31 -1.47
CA LYS A 82 5.72 -11.10 -1.10
C LYS A 82 5.12 -10.32 0.09
N THR A 83 3.80 -10.08 0.06
CA THR A 83 3.10 -9.35 1.13
C THR A 83 3.31 -10.02 2.50
N ALA A 84 3.13 -11.34 2.58
CA ALA A 84 3.36 -12.09 3.81
C ALA A 84 4.83 -12.08 4.25
N ILE A 85 5.77 -12.11 3.30
CA ILE A 85 7.21 -12.00 3.59
C ILE A 85 7.55 -10.63 4.18
N LEU A 86 6.99 -9.54 3.63
CA LEU A 86 7.19 -8.18 4.15
C LEU A 86 6.61 -8.03 5.56
N GLU A 87 5.44 -8.60 5.84
CA GLU A 87 4.90 -8.61 7.20
C GLU A 87 5.84 -9.31 8.18
N GLU A 88 6.40 -10.47 7.81
CA GLU A 88 7.37 -11.19 8.65
C GLU A 88 8.71 -10.44 8.81
N LEU A 89 9.18 -9.74 7.78
CA LEU A 89 10.33 -8.83 7.89
C LEU A 89 10.06 -7.74 8.94
N GLY A 90 8.88 -7.13 8.90
CA GLY A 90 8.45 -6.12 9.88
C GLY A 90 8.41 -6.67 11.30
N LYS A 91 7.83 -7.87 11.51
CA LYS A 91 7.80 -8.55 12.81
C LYS A 91 9.20 -8.84 13.37
N LYS A 92 10.18 -9.05 12.49
CA LYS A 92 11.59 -9.29 12.84
C LYS A 92 12.41 -8.00 13.00
N GLY A 93 11.77 -6.83 13.00
CA GLY A 93 12.39 -5.54 13.29
C GLY A 93 12.90 -4.77 12.06
N ALA A 94 12.69 -5.28 10.85
CA ALA A 94 13.01 -4.53 9.64
C ALA A 94 12.03 -3.35 9.46
N THR A 95 12.51 -2.24 8.91
CA THR A 95 11.61 -1.17 8.47
C THR A 95 11.00 -1.51 7.13
N VAL A 96 9.68 -1.58 7.09
CA VAL A 96 8.90 -1.98 5.91
C VAL A 96 7.92 -0.86 5.55
N LEU A 97 7.85 -0.54 4.26
CA LEU A 97 6.80 0.27 3.67
C LEU A 97 6.03 -0.58 2.66
N ASP A 98 4.91 -1.12 3.13
CA ASP A 98 3.93 -1.85 2.33
C ASP A 98 3.03 -0.84 1.60
N LEU A 99 3.31 -0.66 0.31
CA LEU A 99 2.63 0.27 -0.59
C LEU A 99 1.31 -0.31 -1.08
N GLU A 100 1.20 -1.63 -1.24
CA GLU A 100 -0.05 -2.30 -1.62
C GLU A 100 -1.14 -2.08 -0.56
N ARG A 101 -0.80 -2.25 0.71
CA ARG A 101 -1.68 -2.01 1.87
C ARG A 101 -2.02 -0.54 2.03
N LEU A 102 -1.09 0.37 1.71
CA LEU A 102 -1.40 1.81 1.66
C LEU A 102 -2.39 2.15 0.56
N ALA A 103 -2.32 1.44 -0.56
CA ALA A 103 -3.19 1.65 -1.71
C ALA A 103 -4.51 0.88 -1.62
N ASN A 104 -4.69 -0.02 -0.64
CA ASN A 104 -5.75 -1.04 -0.60
C ASN A 104 -5.81 -1.81 -1.93
N HIS A 105 -4.66 -2.30 -2.41
CA HIS A 105 -4.58 -2.97 -3.71
C HIS A 105 -3.32 -3.83 -3.90
N LYS A 106 -3.49 -5.09 -4.29
CA LYS A 106 -2.41 -6.07 -4.49
C LYS A 106 -1.70 -6.00 -5.86
N GLY A 107 -1.38 -4.79 -6.34
CA GLY A 107 -0.51 -4.58 -7.52
C GLY A 107 -0.94 -5.18 -8.88
N SER A 108 -2.11 -5.83 -8.98
CA SER A 108 -2.49 -6.66 -10.13
C SER A 108 -3.93 -6.41 -10.62
N ALA A 109 -4.33 -7.05 -11.72
CA ALA A 109 -5.70 -6.95 -12.23
C ALA A 109 -6.76 -7.51 -11.26
N PHE A 110 -6.33 -8.44 -10.42
CA PHE A 110 -7.08 -9.03 -9.33
C PHE A 110 -6.87 -8.28 -7.99
N GLY A 111 -6.05 -7.23 -8.00
CA GLY A 111 -5.55 -6.60 -6.77
C GLY A 111 -6.60 -5.86 -5.96
N SER A 112 -7.77 -5.58 -6.52
CA SER A 112 -8.91 -5.03 -5.77
C SER A 112 -9.76 -6.08 -5.06
N LEU A 113 -9.57 -7.38 -5.34
CA LEU A 113 -10.40 -8.43 -4.77
C LEU A 113 -10.12 -8.61 -3.28
N GLY A 114 -11.18 -8.53 -2.48
CA GLY A 114 -11.12 -8.59 -1.02
C GLY A 114 -10.51 -7.36 -0.35
N GLU A 115 -10.25 -6.29 -1.10
CA GLU A 115 -9.69 -5.04 -0.58
C GLU A 115 -10.78 -3.99 -0.33
N GLN A 116 -10.48 -3.05 0.56
CA GLN A 116 -11.28 -1.84 0.72
C GLN A 116 -11.15 -0.92 -0.51
N ALA A 117 -12.02 0.09 -0.60
CA ALA A 117 -11.88 1.11 -1.62
C ALA A 117 -10.49 1.77 -1.54
N GLN A 118 -9.85 1.99 -2.69
CA GLN A 118 -8.58 2.69 -2.72
C GLN A 118 -8.76 4.10 -2.16
N PRO A 119 -7.79 4.60 -1.36
CA PRO A 119 -7.83 5.97 -0.88
C PRO A 119 -7.75 6.97 -2.05
N THR A 120 -8.01 8.25 -1.77
CA THR A 120 -7.66 9.31 -2.72
C THR A 120 -6.15 9.34 -2.94
N GLN A 121 -5.70 9.94 -4.04
CA GLN A 121 -4.26 10.03 -4.34
C GLN A 121 -3.56 10.84 -3.25
N GLU A 122 -4.20 11.92 -2.81
CA GLU A 122 -3.70 12.74 -1.71
C GLU A 122 -3.57 11.96 -0.40
N MET A 123 -4.57 11.13 -0.06
CA MET A 123 -4.53 10.33 1.17
C MET A 123 -3.47 9.22 1.11
N PHE A 124 -3.33 8.54 -0.04
CA PHE A 124 -2.24 7.60 -0.29
C PHE A 124 -0.87 8.25 -0.06
N GLU A 125 -0.64 9.43 -0.63
CA GLU A 125 0.59 10.20 -0.45
C GLU A 125 0.79 10.64 1.00
N ASN A 126 -0.26 11.09 1.69
CA ASN A 126 -0.18 11.49 3.09
C ASN A 126 0.26 10.33 3.99
N GLU A 127 -0.40 9.18 3.88
CA GLU A 127 -0.11 8.00 4.68
C GLU A 127 1.29 7.45 4.38
N THR A 128 1.68 7.44 3.10
CA THR A 128 3.03 7.05 2.69
C THR A 128 4.07 7.99 3.30
N ALA A 129 3.86 9.30 3.20
CA ALA A 129 4.77 10.30 3.74
C ALA A 129 4.89 10.19 5.27
N VAL A 130 3.78 10.01 5.99
CA VAL A 130 3.79 9.83 7.45
C VAL A 130 4.62 8.62 7.85
N ARG A 131 4.58 7.52 7.09
CA ARG A 131 5.44 6.35 7.34
C ARG A 131 6.90 6.66 7.04
N LEU A 132 7.19 7.26 5.89
CA LEU A 132 8.55 7.64 5.50
C LEU A 132 9.23 8.59 6.48
N LEU A 133 8.49 9.55 7.05
CA LEU A 133 9.00 10.51 8.03
C LEU A 133 9.39 9.88 9.36
N LYS A 134 8.88 8.68 9.66
CA LYS A 134 9.25 7.90 10.85
C LYS A 134 10.48 7.02 10.62
N VAL A 135 10.95 6.91 9.38
CA VAL A 135 12.12 6.10 9.03
C VAL A 135 13.38 6.94 9.22
N PRO A 136 14.30 6.53 10.12
CA PRO A 136 15.60 7.18 10.28
C PRO A 136 16.39 7.17 8.96
N PRO A 137 17.19 8.22 8.67
CA PRO A 137 17.94 8.33 7.41
C PRO A 137 18.84 7.12 7.10
N ASP A 138 19.46 6.54 8.12
CA ASP A 138 20.45 5.46 7.98
C ASP A 138 19.85 4.05 8.05
N GLN A 139 18.52 3.94 8.26
CA GLN A 139 17.85 2.65 8.36
C GLN A 139 17.43 2.14 6.98
N MET A 140 17.72 0.87 6.71
CA MET A 140 17.30 0.21 5.48
C MET A 140 15.77 0.10 5.41
N LEU A 141 15.19 0.59 4.32
CA LEU A 141 13.75 0.56 4.06
C LEU A 141 13.42 -0.54 3.04
N TRP A 142 12.66 -1.53 3.47
CA TRP A 142 12.10 -2.56 2.59
C TRP A 142 10.81 -2.07 1.93
N VAL A 143 10.70 -2.29 0.62
CA VAL A 143 9.50 -1.95 -0.19
C VAL A 143 9.15 -3.10 -1.14
N GLU A 144 7.88 -3.24 -1.53
CA GLU A 144 7.49 -4.13 -2.63
C GLU A 144 8.10 -3.67 -3.97
N ASP A 145 8.36 -4.63 -4.85
CA ASP A 145 8.69 -4.38 -6.26
C ASP A 145 7.47 -4.02 -7.12
N GLU A 146 6.88 -2.87 -6.85
CA GLU A 146 5.73 -2.36 -7.60
C GLU A 146 6.13 -1.54 -8.83
N SER A 147 5.22 -1.52 -9.81
CA SER A 147 5.27 -0.50 -10.85
C SER A 147 4.96 0.88 -10.24
N GLN A 148 5.20 1.97 -10.98
CA GLN A 148 4.83 3.31 -10.49
C GLN A 148 3.34 3.41 -10.15
N ASN A 149 2.50 2.58 -10.77
CA ASN A 149 1.07 2.52 -10.52
C ASN A 149 0.71 1.31 -9.65
N ILE A 150 -0.03 1.55 -8.57
CA ILE A 150 -0.67 0.52 -7.76
C ILE A 150 -2.18 0.67 -7.91
N GLY A 151 -2.74 -0.09 -8.86
CA GLY A 151 -4.11 0.11 -9.32
C GLY A 151 -4.30 1.54 -9.86
N LYS A 152 -5.06 2.38 -9.14
CA LYS A 152 -5.27 3.79 -9.54
C LYS A 152 -4.31 4.76 -8.84
N ARG A 153 -3.52 4.31 -7.85
CA ARG A 153 -2.58 5.18 -7.11
C ARG A 153 -1.25 5.24 -7.81
N ILE A 154 -0.63 6.41 -7.76
CA ILE A 154 0.66 6.68 -8.40
C ILE A 154 1.69 6.92 -7.29
N ILE A 155 2.77 6.16 -7.29
CA ILE A 155 3.91 6.39 -6.42
C ILE A 155 4.60 7.68 -6.87
N PRO A 156 4.84 8.66 -5.96
CA PRO A 156 5.53 9.90 -6.30
C PRO A 156 6.87 9.64 -7.00
N ASN A 157 7.09 10.33 -8.12
CA ASN A 157 8.19 10.02 -9.05
C ASN A 157 9.56 9.99 -8.36
N ALA A 158 9.85 10.97 -7.50
CA ALA A 158 11.12 11.03 -6.79
C ALA A 158 11.40 9.81 -5.88
N PHE A 159 10.36 9.22 -5.29
CA PHE A 159 10.50 8.00 -4.51
C PHE A 159 10.60 6.77 -5.42
N PHE A 160 9.80 6.73 -6.48
CA PHE A 160 9.84 5.64 -7.46
C PHE A 160 11.22 5.49 -8.13
N GLU A 161 11.88 6.59 -8.51
CA GLU A 161 13.24 6.55 -9.08
C GLU A 161 14.27 5.96 -8.10
N GLN A 162 14.11 6.21 -6.80
CA GLN A 162 14.95 5.56 -5.77
C GLN A 162 14.68 4.06 -5.72
N MET A 163 13.42 3.62 -5.79
CA MET A 163 13.06 2.19 -5.87
C MET A 163 13.57 1.52 -7.15
N ARG A 164 13.73 2.27 -8.25
CA ARG A 164 14.23 1.73 -9.52
C ARG A 164 15.72 1.46 -9.51
N THR A 165 16.49 2.27 -8.77
CA THR A 165 17.95 2.16 -8.64
C THR A 165 18.39 1.32 -7.45
N ALA A 166 17.47 1.03 -6.52
CA ALA A 166 17.70 0.18 -5.36
C ALA A 166 18.05 -1.28 -5.75
N GLU A 167 18.78 -1.94 -4.84
CA GLU A 167 19.03 -3.37 -4.90
C GLU A 167 17.74 -4.16 -4.67
N VAL A 168 17.57 -5.23 -5.43
CA VAL A 168 16.38 -6.07 -5.46
C VAL A 168 16.74 -7.44 -4.90
N CYS A 169 16.13 -7.82 -3.79
CA CYS A 169 16.12 -9.20 -3.33
C CYS A 169 14.99 -9.94 -4.04
N TYR A 170 15.33 -10.72 -5.06
CA TYR A 170 14.38 -11.45 -5.89
C TYR A 170 14.14 -12.85 -5.35
N VAL A 171 12.97 -13.06 -4.73
CA VAL A 171 12.53 -14.36 -4.22
C VAL A 171 12.06 -15.22 -5.39
N GLN A 172 12.76 -16.33 -5.65
CA GLN A 172 12.38 -17.29 -6.70
C GLN A 172 11.64 -18.47 -6.10
N ILE A 173 10.35 -18.57 -6.43
CA ILE A 173 9.49 -19.69 -6.04
C ILE A 173 9.08 -20.47 -7.29
N PRO A 174 9.18 -21.82 -7.29
CA PRO A 174 8.67 -22.69 -8.36
C PRO A 174 7.23 -22.37 -8.76
N ALA A 175 6.92 -22.51 -10.04
CA ALA A 175 5.61 -22.14 -10.58
C ALA A 175 4.48 -22.95 -9.92
N GLU A 176 4.73 -24.22 -9.62
CA GLU A 176 3.79 -25.17 -9.05
C GLU A 176 3.31 -24.69 -7.67
N LEU A 177 4.25 -24.29 -6.80
CA LEU A 177 3.93 -23.75 -5.47
C LEU A 177 3.16 -22.43 -5.57
N ARG A 178 3.53 -21.55 -6.51
CA ARG A 178 2.81 -20.29 -6.76
C ARG A 178 1.39 -20.53 -7.23
N ILE A 179 1.17 -21.51 -8.11
CA ILE A 179 -0.16 -21.88 -8.61
C ILE A 179 -1.02 -22.38 -7.45
N GLU A 180 -0.50 -23.27 -6.59
CA GLU A 180 -1.23 -23.76 -5.42
C GLU A 180 -1.62 -22.63 -4.47
N TYR A 181 -0.67 -21.74 -4.18
CA TYR A 181 -0.92 -20.56 -3.36
C TYR A 181 -2.00 -19.66 -3.95
N LEU A 182 -1.89 -19.30 -5.24
CA LEU A 182 -2.85 -18.45 -5.93
C LEU A 182 -4.24 -19.11 -6.02
N THR A 183 -4.29 -20.43 -6.22
CA THR A 183 -5.55 -21.18 -6.26
C THR A 183 -6.28 -21.07 -4.92
N ARG A 184 -5.56 -21.18 -3.79
CA ARG A 184 -6.13 -20.99 -2.45
C ARG A 184 -6.53 -19.54 -2.21
N GLU A 185 -5.69 -18.58 -2.61
CA GLU A 185 -5.93 -17.16 -2.41
C GLU A 185 -7.16 -16.66 -3.17
N TYR A 186 -7.32 -17.08 -4.43
CA TYR A 186 -8.38 -16.62 -5.31
C TYR A 186 -9.61 -17.53 -5.34
N GLY A 187 -9.49 -18.80 -4.95
CA GLY A 187 -10.59 -19.77 -4.94
C GLY A 187 -11.72 -19.43 -3.96
N LYS A 188 -11.50 -18.47 -3.05
CA LYS A 188 -12.53 -17.96 -2.12
C LYS A 188 -13.47 -16.91 -2.73
N PHE A 189 -13.15 -16.36 -3.90
CA PHE A 189 -13.97 -15.33 -4.56
C PHE A 189 -14.99 -15.94 -5.52
N SER A 190 -16.02 -15.17 -5.84
CA SER A 190 -17.03 -15.62 -6.81
C SER A 190 -16.44 -15.75 -8.22
N LYS A 191 -17.03 -16.64 -9.03
CA LYS A 191 -16.63 -16.83 -10.43
C LYS A 191 -16.74 -15.51 -11.21
N GLU A 192 -17.77 -14.73 -10.94
CA GLU A 192 -18.07 -13.45 -11.58
C GLU A 192 -16.97 -12.41 -11.31
N GLU A 193 -16.47 -12.34 -10.07
CA GLU A 193 -15.37 -11.44 -9.68
C GLU A 193 -14.05 -11.80 -10.38
N LEU A 194 -13.76 -13.10 -10.47
CA LEU A 194 -12.56 -13.60 -11.13
C LEU A 194 -12.61 -13.34 -12.64
N ILE A 195 -13.75 -13.63 -13.28
CA ILE A 195 -13.97 -13.36 -14.71
C ILE A 195 -13.79 -11.87 -15.01
N ARG A 196 -14.40 -10.98 -14.22
CA ARG A 196 -14.25 -9.52 -14.37
C ARG A 196 -12.79 -9.07 -14.28
N SER A 197 -11.99 -9.74 -13.47
CA SER A 197 -10.56 -9.43 -13.32
C SER A 197 -9.75 -9.86 -14.53
N ILE A 198 -10.07 -11.01 -15.15
CA ILE A 198 -9.45 -11.45 -16.41
C ILE A 198 -9.82 -10.53 -17.57
N GLU A 199 -11.06 -10.06 -17.64
CA GLU A 199 -11.52 -9.14 -18.70
C GLU A 199 -10.67 -7.85 -18.74
N LYS A 200 -10.24 -7.32 -17.58
CA LYS A 200 -9.33 -6.15 -17.49
C LYS A 200 -7.96 -6.37 -18.14
N ILE A 201 -7.54 -7.63 -18.30
CA ILE A 201 -6.26 -8.01 -18.91
C ILE A 201 -6.44 -8.81 -20.20
N TRP A 202 -7.65 -8.90 -20.74
CA TRP A 202 -7.99 -9.69 -21.92
C TRP A 202 -6.99 -9.54 -23.08
N LYS A 203 -6.70 -8.29 -23.47
CA LYS A 203 -5.78 -7.98 -24.56
C LYS A 203 -4.32 -8.35 -24.24
N ARG A 204 -3.93 -8.28 -22.97
CA ARG A 204 -2.56 -8.47 -22.49
C ARG A 204 -2.23 -9.95 -22.27
N VAL A 205 -3.18 -10.72 -21.75
CA VAL A 205 -3.12 -12.18 -21.63
C VAL A 205 -3.26 -12.85 -22.99
N GLY A 206 -3.98 -12.22 -23.92
CA GLY A 206 -4.29 -12.74 -25.25
C GLY A 206 -5.71 -13.30 -25.30
N PRO A 207 -6.52 -13.00 -26.34
CA PRO A 207 -7.94 -13.36 -26.39
C PRO A 207 -8.22 -14.86 -26.21
N GLN A 208 -7.39 -15.72 -26.79
CA GLN A 208 -7.55 -17.18 -26.68
C GLN A 208 -7.30 -17.68 -25.26
N HIS A 209 -6.21 -17.21 -24.63
CA HIS A 209 -5.87 -17.55 -23.24
C HIS A 209 -6.90 -16.97 -22.25
N ALA A 210 -7.36 -15.75 -22.46
CA ALA A 210 -8.40 -15.14 -21.64
C ALA A 210 -9.72 -15.93 -21.71
N LYS A 211 -10.14 -16.34 -22.93
CA LYS A 211 -11.31 -17.22 -23.11
C LYS A 211 -11.13 -18.56 -22.40
N ALA A 212 -9.97 -19.19 -22.53
CA ALA A 212 -9.67 -20.46 -21.87
C ALA A 212 -9.71 -20.34 -20.34
N ALA A 213 -9.12 -19.28 -19.77
CA ALA A 213 -9.12 -19.04 -18.33
C ALA A 213 -10.54 -18.77 -17.78
N ILE A 214 -11.37 -18.01 -18.52
CA ILE A 214 -12.78 -17.78 -18.16
C ILE A 214 -13.58 -19.09 -18.21
N THR A 215 -13.38 -19.93 -19.23
CA THR A 215 -14.03 -21.24 -19.30
C THR A 215 -13.62 -22.12 -18.13
N ALA A 216 -12.33 -22.13 -17.76
CA ALA A 216 -11.85 -22.87 -16.59
C ALA A 216 -12.56 -22.41 -15.30
N ILE A 217 -12.67 -21.10 -15.06
CA ILE A 217 -13.40 -20.56 -13.90
C ILE A 217 -14.87 -20.99 -13.90
N ARG A 218 -15.55 -20.90 -15.05
CA ARG A 218 -16.96 -21.32 -15.18
C ARG A 218 -17.14 -22.80 -14.81
N ASN A 219 -16.20 -23.64 -15.21
CA ASN A 219 -16.18 -25.07 -14.89
C ASN A 219 -15.71 -25.38 -13.46
N GLY A 220 -15.29 -24.37 -12.68
CA GLY A 220 -14.79 -24.55 -11.31
C GLY A 220 -13.30 -24.90 -11.22
N ASP A 221 -12.58 -24.92 -12.34
CA ASP A 221 -11.14 -25.20 -12.39
C ASP A 221 -10.33 -23.91 -12.21
N ILE A 222 -10.26 -23.44 -10.97
CA ILE A 222 -9.51 -22.22 -10.62
C ILE A 222 -8.01 -22.43 -10.84
N LYS A 223 -7.49 -23.64 -10.58
CA LYS A 223 -6.08 -23.98 -10.78
C LYS A 223 -5.68 -23.76 -12.23
N LYS A 224 -6.48 -24.24 -13.18
CA LYS A 224 -6.21 -24.05 -14.60
C LYS A 224 -6.25 -22.59 -15.03
N ALA A 225 -7.18 -21.81 -14.47
CA ALA A 225 -7.22 -20.37 -14.71
C ALA A 225 -5.94 -19.67 -14.20
N CYS A 226 -5.46 -20.04 -13.01
CA CYS A 226 -4.19 -19.54 -12.46
C CYS A 226 -3.01 -19.90 -13.35
N GLU A 227 -2.87 -21.15 -13.79
CA GLU A 227 -1.81 -21.59 -14.73
C GLU A 227 -1.74 -20.69 -15.97
N ILE A 228 -2.90 -20.46 -16.60
CA ILE A 228 -2.99 -19.66 -17.82
C ILE A 228 -2.59 -18.19 -17.56
N CYS A 229 -3.14 -17.59 -16.50
CA CYS A 229 -2.85 -16.19 -16.18
C CYS A 229 -1.38 -15.99 -15.75
N LEU A 230 -0.77 -16.97 -15.08
CA LEU A 230 0.59 -16.87 -14.55
C LEU A 230 1.63 -16.71 -15.65
N VAL A 231 1.45 -17.36 -16.80
CA VAL A 231 2.32 -17.21 -17.98
C VAL A 231 2.41 -15.75 -18.42
N TYR A 232 1.29 -15.02 -18.41
CA TYR A 232 1.28 -13.60 -18.76
C TYR A 232 2.00 -12.74 -17.70
N TYR A 233 1.77 -13.02 -16.42
CA TYR A 233 2.39 -12.26 -15.33
C TYR A 233 3.90 -12.45 -15.28
N ASP A 234 4.39 -13.68 -15.45
CA ASP A 234 5.83 -13.98 -15.45
C ASP A 234 6.52 -13.30 -16.65
N LYS A 235 5.88 -13.27 -17.84
CA LYS A 235 6.39 -12.51 -19.00
C LYS A 235 6.46 -11.00 -18.72
N SER A 236 5.39 -10.44 -18.16
CA SER A 236 5.32 -9.01 -17.83
C SER A 236 6.37 -8.62 -16.80
N TYR A 237 6.59 -9.49 -15.80
CA TYR A 237 7.59 -9.30 -14.77
C TYR A 237 9.02 -9.37 -15.32
N ALA A 238 9.32 -10.36 -16.16
CA ALA A 238 10.62 -10.48 -16.83
C ALA A 238 10.96 -9.21 -17.65
N HIS A 239 9.97 -8.64 -18.34
CA HIS A 239 10.14 -7.37 -19.05
C HIS A 239 10.41 -6.19 -18.11
N GLY A 240 9.76 -6.13 -16.93
CA GLY A 240 10.05 -5.13 -15.89
C GLY A 240 11.45 -5.25 -15.30
N MET A 241 11.92 -6.48 -15.10
CA MET A 241 13.27 -6.79 -14.63
C MET A 241 14.35 -6.44 -15.65
N ALA A 242 14.11 -6.67 -16.94
CA ALA A 242 15.05 -6.32 -18.00
C ALA A 242 15.38 -4.81 -18.04
N LYS A 243 14.51 -3.96 -17.48
CA LYS A 243 14.76 -2.51 -17.35
C LYS A 243 15.63 -2.13 -16.16
N ARG A 244 15.98 -3.09 -15.28
CA ARG A 244 16.94 -2.88 -14.19
C ARG A 244 18.34 -3.31 -14.64
N GLN A 245 19.36 -2.70 -14.06
CA GLN A 245 20.72 -3.16 -14.26
C GLN A 245 20.88 -4.54 -13.59
N ALA A 246 21.41 -5.54 -14.30
CA ALA A 246 21.46 -6.91 -13.81
C ALA A 246 22.23 -7.06 -12.48
N ALA A 247 23.24 -6.22 -12.24
CA ALA A 247 24.04 -6.21 -11.02
C ALA A 247 23.25 -5.77 -9.76
N SER A 248 22.06 -5.19 -9.91
CA SER A 248 21.22 -4.77 -8.78
C SER A 248 20.17 -5.80 -8.36
N VAL A 249 20.21 -7.03 -8.91
CA VAL A 249 19.20 -8.08 -8.61
C VAL A 249 19.85 -9.31 -7.98
N LEU A 250 19.66 -9.47 -6.68
CA LEU A 250 20.08 -10.63 -5.89
C LEU A 250 19.00 -11.70 -5.91
N LYS A 251 19.19 -12.75 -6.71
CA LYS A 251 18.26 -13.86 -6.80
C LYS A 251 18.45 -14.84 -5.63
N LYS A 252 17.35 -15.16 -4.94
CA LYS A 252 17.30 -16.06 -3.78
C LYS A 252 16.28 -17.17 -4.06
N PRO A 253 16.70 -18.39 -4.40
CA PRO A 253 15.79 -19.50 -4.67
C PRO A 253 15.27 -20.14 -3.38
N PHE A 254 13.96 -20.38 -3.32
CA PHE A 254 13.33 -21.09 -2.21
C PHE A 254 12.41 -22.19 -2.75
N MET A 255 12.51 -23.39 -2.15
CA MET A 255 11.67 -24.54 -2.48
C MET A 255 10.44 -24.66 -1.59
N HIS A 256 10.09 -23.59 -0.87
CA HIS A 256 8.94 -23.50 0.01
C HIS A 256 8.35 -22.09 0.01
N MET A 257 7.11 -21.95 0.45
CA MET A 257 6.44 -20.65 0.60
C MET A 257 6.25 -20.21 2.07
N ASN A 258 7.09 -20.70 3.00
CA ASN A 258 7.04 -20.26 4.40
C ASN A 258 7.58 -18.81 4.53
N PRO A 259 6.74 -17.80 4.80
CA PRO A 259 7.16 -16.41 4.82
C PRO A 259 8.15 -16.10 5.95
N GLU A 260 8.01 -16.78 7.10
CA GLU A 260 8.86 -16.55 8.26
C GLU A 260 10.30 -17.02 8.02
N ALA A 261 10.44 -18.19 7.39
CA ALA A 261 11.72 -18.76 7.00
C ALA A 261 12.41 -17.91 5.92
N ILE A 262 11.65 -17.49 4.90
CA ILE A 262 12.15 -16.60 3.83
C ILE A 262 12.62 -15.27 4.43
N ALA A 263 11.80 -14.62 5.26
CA ALA A 263 12.15 -13.35 5.90
C ALA A 263 13.42 -13.46 6.75
N ARG A 264 13.60 -14.58 7.46
CA ARG A 264 14.82 -14.83 8.24
C ARG A 264 16.07 -14.89 7.37
N GLU A 265 16.00 -15.57 6.23
CA GLU A 265 17.12 -15.69 5.29
C GLU A 265 17.42 -14.36 4.57
N LEU A 266 16.39 -13.55 4.30
CA LEU A 266 16.55 -12.22 3.67
C LEU A 266 17.22 -11.19 4.58
N LEU A 267 17.24 -11.41 5.90
CA LEU A 267 17.89 -10.55 6.89
C LEU A 267 19.35 -10.95 7.18
N GLN A 268 19.81 -12.09 6.67
CA GLN A 268 21.20 -12.55 6.76
C GLN A 268 22.04 -12.00 5.60
#